data_AF-Q38Z63-F1
#
_entry.id   AF-Q38Z63-F1
#
_cell.length_a   1.000
_cell.length_b   1.000
_cell.length_c   1.000
_cell.angle_alpha   90.00
_cell.angle_beta   90.00
_cell.angle_gamma   90.00
#
_symmetry.space_group_name_H-M   'P 1'
#
loop_
_entity.id
_entity.type
_entity.pdbx_description
1 polymer ?
#
loop_
_entity_poly.entity_id
_entity_poly.type
_entity_poly.pdbx_seq_one_letter_code
_entity_poly.pdbx_strand_id
1 'polypeptide(L)'
;MEGTQSPSELAMVFKISSPIVTRKLNVLQDKKMIEKLRGERQDQRLVNITITDEGRKIYKKVNRDITEWEEHRQSTAVPTLGRSFLGQQ
;
A
#
# COMPACT_ATOMS: atom_id res chain seq x y z
N MET A 1 -11.38 -5.77 3.48
CA MET A 1 -11.86 -5.56 2.10
C MET A 1 -11.39 -6.75 1.28
N GLU A 2 -12.21 -7.79 1.16
CA GLU A 2 -11.97 -8.87 0.20
C GLU A 2 -12.78 -8.56 -1.06
N GLY A 3 -12.10 -8.27 -2.15
CA GLY A 3 -12.69 -7.91 -3.43
C GLY A 3 -11.60 -7.44 -4.39
N THR A 4 -11.71 -7.86 -5.65
CA THR A 4 -10.89 -7.35 -6.75
C THR A 4 -11.08 -5.84 -6.87
N GLN A 5 -9.98 -5.08 -6.84
CA GLN A 5 -10.00 -3.62 -6.98
C GLN A 5 -9.57 -3.24 -8.39
N SER A 6 -10.20 -2.20 -8.93
CA SER A 6 -9.82 -1.60 -10.21
C SER A 6 -8.71 -0.57 -10.04
N PRO A 7 -7.91 -0.27 -11.08
CA PRO A 7 -6.91 0.80 -11.04
C PRO A 7 -7.48 2.17 -10.64
N SER A 8 -8.71 2.48 -11.05
CA SER A 8 -9.38 3.73 -10.73
C SER A 8 -9.72 3.84 -9.24
N GLU A 9 -10.17 2.75 -8.62
CA GLU A 9 -10.42 2.71 -7.17
C GLU A 9 -9.13 2.87 -6.38
N LEU A 10 -8.05 2.21 -6.81
CA LEU A 10 -6.74 2.39 -6.20
C LEU A 10 -6.24 3.83 -6.29
N ALA A 11 -6.45 4.50 -7.43
CA ALA A 11 -6.09 5.91 -7.61
C ALA A 11 -6.82 6.80 -6.59
N MET A 12 -8.12 6.55 -6.37
CA MET A 12 -8.92 7.27 -5.38
C MET A 12 -8.46 6.99 -3.95
N VAL A 13 -8.27 5.71 -3.58
CA VAL A 13 -7.87 5.30 -2.23
C VAL A 13 -6.51 5.88 -1.85
N PHE A 14 -5.53 5.77 -2.74
CA PHE A 14 -4.17 6.25 -2.49
C PHE A 14 -3.98 7.74 -2.81
N LYS A 15 -5.01 8.43 -3.31
CA LYS A 15 -4.97 9.84 -3.70
C LYS A 15 -3.81 10.16 -4.65
N ILE A 16 -3.58 9.29 -5.62
CA ILE A 16 -2.52 9.43 -6.63
C ILE A 16 -3.11 9.33 -8.03
N SER A 17 -2.41 9.87 -9.03
CA SER A 17 -2.91 9.86 -10.40
C SER A 17 -2.93 8.45 -11.00
N SER A 18 -3.89 8.20 -11.89
CA SER A 18 -4.04 6.91 -12.58
C SER A 18 -2.75 6.45 -13.30
N PRO A 19 -1.96 7.32 -13.96
CA PRO A 19 -0.67 6.90 -14.54
C PRO A 19 0.33 6.35 -13.51
N ILE A 20 0.38 6.93 -12.30
CA ILE A 20 1.26 6.46 -11.23
C ILE A 20 0.80 5.09 -10.73
N VAL A 21 -0.50 4.91 -10.54
CA VAL A 21 -1.09 3.61 -10.17
C VAL A 21 -0.74 2.56 -11.21
N THR A 22 -1.01 2.82 -12.49
CA THR A 22 -0.70 1.89 -13.58
C THR A 22 0.77 1.50 -13.60
N ARG A 23 1.68 2.48 -13.44
CA ARG A 23 3.11 2.21 -13.38
C ARG A 23 3.49 1.30 -12.22
N LYS A 24 2.93 1.53 -11.02
CA LYS A 24 3.16 0.66 -9.85
C LYS A 24 2.60 -0.75 -10.07
N LEU A 25 1.40 -0.86 -10.62
CA LEU A 25 0.78 -2.14 -10.91
C LEU A 25 1.56 -2.93 -11.97
N ASN A 26 2.12 -2.28 -12.99
CA ASN A 26 3.00 -2.95 -13.95
C ASN A 26 4.22 -3.55 -13.26
N VAL A 27 4.90 -2.78 -12.40
CA VAL A 27 6.06 -3.28 -11.64
C VAL A 27 5.69 -4.46 -10.74
N LEU A 28 4.53 -4.42 -10.07
CA LEU A 28 4.08 -5.51 -9.21
C LEU A 28 3.71 -6.76 -10.02
N GLN A 29 3.14 -6.58 -11.20
CA GLN A 29 2.83 -7.68 -12.12
C GLN A 29 4.10 -8.30 -12.70
N ASP A 30 5.10 -7.50 -13.09
CA ASP A 30 6.40 -7.98 -13.59
C ASP A 30 7.14 -8.80 -12.51
N LYS A 31 6.92 -8.45 -11.25
CA LYS A 31 7.41 -9.20 -10.07
C LYS A 31 6.52 -10.38 -9.66
N LYS A 32 5.48 -10.71 -10.43
CA LYS A 32 4.53 -11.80 -10.17
C LYS A 32 3.81 -11.69 -8.82
N MET A 33 3.72 -10.50 -8.25
CA MET A 33 3.05 -10.27 -6.97
C MET A 33 1.53 -10.07 -7.12
N ILE A 34 1.09 -9.67 -8.31
CA ILE A 34 -0.32 -9.48 -8.64
C ILE A 34 -0.61 -10.03 -10.03
N GLU A 35 -1.89 -10.29 -10.28
CA GLU A 35 -2.44 -10.59 -11.59
C GLU A 35 -3.51 -9.56 -11.95
N LYS A 36 -3.56 -9.22 -13.24
CA LYS A 36 -4.60 -8.36 -13.81
C LYS A 36 -5.54 -9.21 -14.64
N LEU A 37 -6.74 -9.41 -14.13
CA LEU A 37 -7.82 -10.08 -14.85
C LEU A 37 -8.57 -9.02 -15.66
N ARG A 38 -8.52 -9.12 -16.98
CA ARG A 38 -9.42 -8.34 -17.83
C ARG A 38 -10.79 -8.98 -17.74
N GLY A 39 -11.85 -8.17 -17.58
CA GLY A 39 -13.21 -8.66 -17.41
C GLY A 39 -13.61 -9.73 -18.45
N GLU A 40 -14.46 -10.68 -18.02
CA GLU A 40 -15.13 -11.57 -18.96
C GLU A 40 -15.98 -10.75 -19.95
N ARG A 41 -16.24 -11.34 -21.13
CA ARG A 41 -16.71 -10.76 -22.41
C ARG A 41 -17.74 -9.60 -22.41
N GLN A 42 -18.39 -9.26 -21.30
CA GLN A 42 -19.36 -8.17 -21.21
C GLN A 42 -18.74 -6.78 -21.01
N ASP A 43 -17.54 -6.66 -20.39
CA ASP A 43 -16.80 -5.39 -20.37
C ASP A 43 -15.29 -5.57 -20.20
N GLN A 44 -14.56 -5.50 -21.32
CA GLN A 44 -13.09 -5.59 -21.34
C GLN A 44 -12.39 -4.33 -20.80
N ARG A 45 -13.13 -3.27 -20.48
CA ARG A 45 -12.58 -2.02 -19.91
C ARG A 45 -12.31 -2.16 -18.42
N LEU A 46 -12.93 -3.13 -17.76
CA LEU A 46 -12.73 -3.40 -16.35
C LEU A 46 -11.49 -4.30 -16.18
N VAL A 47 -10.47 -3.74 -15.54
CA VAL A 47 -9.27 -4.47 -15.11
C VAL A 47 -9.40 -4.70 -13.62
N ASN A 48 -9.52 -5.96 -13.24
CA ASN A 48 -9.57 -6.40 -11.86
C ASN A 48 -8.17 -6.83 -11.42
N ILE A 49 -7.76 -6.42 -10.21
CA ILE A 49 -6.44 -6.71 -9.66
C ILE A 49 -6.59 -7.71 -8.52
N THR A 50 -5.86 -8.82 -8.61
CA THR A 50 -5.81 -9.87 -7.59
C THR A 50 -4.37 -10.08 -7.14
N ILE A 51 -4.17 -10.30 -5.84
CA ILE A 51 -2.85 -10.65 -5.29
C ILE A 51 -2.56 -12.14 -5.49
N THR A 52 -1.35 -12.48 -5.91
CA THR A 52 -0.90 -13.88 -6.01
C THR A 52 -0.53 -14.43 -4.63
N ASP A 53 -0.36 -15.75 -4.51
CA ASP A 53 0.14 -16.35 -3.28
C ASP A 53 1.56 -15.88 -2.93
N GLU A 54 2.42 -15.71 -3.94
CA GLU A 54 3.76 -15.15 -3.78
C GLU A 54 3.69 -13.70 -3.28
N GLY A 55 2.85 -12.87 -3.92
CA GLY A 55 2.60 -11.50 -3.49
C GLY A 55 2.10 -11.41 -2.05
N ARG A 56 1.19 -12.32 -1.65
CA ARG A 56 0.65 -12.38 -0.29
C ARG A 56 1.72 -12.76 0.74
N LYS A 57 2.64 -13.69 0.42
CA LYS A 57 3.78 -14.04 1.29
C LYS A 57 4.70 -12.84 1.50
N ILE A 58 5.04 -12.14 0.41
CA ILE A 58 5.90 -10.95 0.48
C ILE A 58 5.22 -9.83 1.26
N TYR A 59 3.94 -9.56 1.00
CA TYR A 59 3.16 -8.57 1.74
C TYR A 59 3.19 -8.83 3.25
N LYS A 60 2.92 -10.07 3.68
CA LYS A 60 2.94 -10.43 5.10
C LYS A 60 4.32 -10.18 5.73
N LYS A 61 5.39 -10.52 5.01
CA LYS A 61 6.76 -10.29 5.48
C LYS A 61 7.03 -8.79 5.65
N VAL A 62 6.78 -7.99 4.61
CA VAL A 62 7.01 -6.53 4.65
C VAL A 62 6.17 -5.87 5.74
N ASN A 63 4.90 -6.27 5.89
CA ASN A 63 4.03 -5.72 6.92
C ASN A 63 4.59 -6.00 8.32
N ARG A 64 5.06 -7.23 8.57
CA ARG A 64 5.70 -7.58 9.85
C ARG A 64 6.95 -6.74 10.09
N ASP A 65 7.84 -6.65 9.10
CA ASP A 65 9.09 -5.92 9.22
C ASP A 65 8.84 -4.41 9.51
N ILE A 66 7.78 -3.82 8.91
CA ILE A 66 7.35 -2.45 9.20
C ILE A 66 6.81 -2.32 10.63
N THR A 67 5.93 -3.23 11.06
CA THR A 67 5.36 -3.22 12.42
C THR A 67 6.45 -3.32 13.48
N GLU A 68 7.39 -4.25 13.32
CA GLU A 68 8.54 -4.41 14.22
C GLU A 68 9.40 -3.13 14.28
N TRP A 69 9.64 -2.51 13.13
CA TRP A 69 10.36 -1.24 13.07
C TRP A 69 9.61 -0.10 13.78
N GLU A 70 8.29 0.00 13.61
CA GLU A 70 7.48 1.01 14.28
C GLU A 70 7.46 0.84 15.80
N GLU A 71 7.34 -0.39 16.30
CA GLU A 71 7.41 -0.72 17.73
C GLU A 71 8.78 -0.37 18.32
N HIS A 72 9.86 -0.70 17.61
CA HIS A 72 11.21 -0.34 18.02
C HIS A 72 11.42 1.18 18.04
N ARG A 73 10.89 1.90 17.05
CA ARG A 73 10.96 3.36 16.99
C ARG A 73 10.21 4.03 18.13
N GLN A 74 9.05 3.49 18.54
CA GLN A 74 8.27 4.03 19.66
C GLN A 74 8.93 3.74 21.02
N SER A 75 9.54 2.56 21.21
CA SER A 75 10.24 2.22 22.46
C SER A 75 11.54 3.01 22.67
N THR A 76 12.16 3.48 21.59
CA THR A 76 13.37 4.31 21.61
C THR A 76 13.10 5.81 21.46
N ALA A 77 11.83 6.21 21.30
CA ALA A 77 11.44 7.60 21.20
C ALA A 77 11.62 8.28 22.57
N VAL A 78 12.62 9.16 22.67
CA VAL A 78 12.78 10.05 23.82
C VAL A 78 11.55 10.99 23.86
N PRO A 79 10.92 11.21 25.02
CA PRO A 79 9.86 12.20 25.13
C PRO A 79 10.44 13.54 24.72
N THR A 80 10.01 14.09 23.57
CA THR A 80 10.25 15.49 23.28
C THR A 80 9.48 16.28 24.32
N LEU A 81 10.18 16.74 25.37
CA LEU A 81 9.70 17.77 26.27
C LEU A 81 9.24 18.93 25.41
N GLY A 82 7.91 19.10 25.34
CA GLY A 82 7.30 20.23 24.66
C GLY A 82 7.97 21.51 25.14
N ARG A 83 8.19 22.42 24.20
CA ARG A 83 8.64 23.80 24.46
C ARG A 83 7.68 24.46 25.46
N SER A 84 7.93 24.27 26.75
CA SER A 84 7.19 24.90 27.85
C SER A 84 8.15 25.56 28.85
N PHE A 85 9.39 25.86 28.44
CA PHE A 85 10.43 26.41 29.33
C PHE A 85 10.90 27.83 28.98
N LEU A 86 10.18 28.57 28.15
CA LEU A 86 10.47 29.99 27.92
C LEU A 86 9.18 30.80 27.92
N GLY A 87 8.73 31.17 29.11
CA GLY A 87 7.64 32.13 29.25
C GLY A 87 7.01 32.13 30.62
N GLN A 88 7.76 32.54 31.66
CA GLN A 88 7.24 33.46 32.68
C GLN A 88 8.40 34.37 33.12
N GLN A 89 8.24 35.65 32.80
CA GLN A 89 8.97 36.78 33.39
C GLN A 89 8.42 37.06 34.78
#